data_AF-A0A1B6HYC9-F1
#
_entry.id   AF-A0A1B6HYC9-F1
#
_cell.length_a   1.000
_cell.length_b   1.000
_cell.length_c   1.000
_cell.angle_alpha   90.00
_cell.angle_beta   90.00
_cell.angle_gamma   90.00
#
_symmetry.space_group_name_H-M   'P 1'
#
loop_
_entity.id
_entity.type
_entity.pdbx_description
1 polymer ?
#
loop_
_entity_poly.entity_id
_entity_poly.type
_entity_poly.pdbx_seq_one_letter_code
_entity_poly.pdbx_strand_id
1 'polypeptide(L)'
;AMEPTGVYMFIKLFEEHEELLDLFTRFRELKTRDAQANSMELQEHATKVMSTLDEGIKELDDLDSFFEYLHQIGASHRKIPGFKPDYFWKIEKPFLEAVKMTLGDRYTDNVENIYKITIKLIIETLEKGYKGS
;
A
#
# COMPACT_ATOMS: atom_id res chain seq x y z
N ALA A 1 5.33 15.72 -3.34
CA ALA A 1 5.24 14.90 -2.12
C ALA A 1 4.19 13.83 -2.35
N MET A 2 4.52 12.55 -2.14
CA MET A 2 3.56 11.43 -2.24
C MET A 2 2.79 11.19 -0.94
N GLU A 3 3.09 11.92 0.14
CA GLU A 3 2.38 11.83 1.42
C GLU A 3 0.86 12.07 1.32
N PRO A 4 0.34 13.10 0.61
CA PRO A 4 -1.10 13.28 0.45
C PRO A 4 -1.74 12.14 -0.34
N THR A 5 -0.99 11.57 -1.29
CA THR A 5 -1.42 10.49 -2.17
C THR A 5 -1.60 9.18 -1.42
N GLY A 6 -0.68 8.86 -0.49
CA GLY A 6 -0.76 7.65 0.33
C GLY A 6 -1.97 7.65 1.27
N VAL A 7 -2.21 8.76 1.96
CA VAL A 7 -3.39 8.88 2.85
C VAL A 7 -4.68 8.79 2.05
N TYR A 8 -4.75 9.46 0.89
CA TYR A 8 -5.90 9.36 -0.01
C TYR A 8 -6.16 7.93 -0.48
N MET A 9 -5.10 7.19 -0.84
CA MET A 9 -5.19 5.78 -1.23
C MET A 9 -5.81 4.93 -0.12
N PHE A 10 -5.39 5.11 1.13
CA PHE A 10 -5.96 4.36 2.25
C PHE A 10 -7.41 4.75 2.58
N ILE A 11 -7.76 6.04 2.48
CA ILE A 11 -9.15 6.47 2.61
C ILE A 11 -10.01 5.77 1.55
N LYS A 12 -9.54 5.71 0.30
CA LYS A 12 -10.22 4.99 -0.79
C LYS A 12 -10.33 3.48 -0.52
N LEU A 13 -9.26 2.88 0.01
CA LEU A 13 -9.27 1.48 0.42
C LEU A 13 -10.37 1.21 1.45
N PHE A 14 -10.51 2.05 2.47
CA PHE A 14 -11.54 1.87 3.50
C PHE A 14 -12.96 2.18 3.01
N GLU A 15 -13.12 3.08 2.03
CA GLU A 15 -14.41 3.31 1.38
C GLU A 15 -14.89 2.09 0.56
N GLU A 16 -13.97 1.32 -0.03
CA GLU A 16 -14.30 0.12 -0.82
C GLU A 16 -14.30 -1.17 0.01
N HIS A 17 -13.53 -1.19 1.10
CA HIS A 17 -13.27 -2.33 1.96
C HIS A 17 -13.31 -1.92 3.43
N GLU A 18 -14.50 -1.55 3.93
CA GLU A 18 -14.71 -1.11 5.32
C GLU A 18 -14.21 -2.15 6.33
N GLU A 19 -14.24 -3.45 5.99
CA GLU A 19 -13.74 -4.54 6.84
C GLU A 19 -12.24 -4.44 7.16
N LEU A 20 -11.46 -3.74 6.32
CA LEU A 20 -10.03 -3.54 6.55
C LEU A 20 -9.76 -2.50 7.62
N LEU A 21 -10.69 -1.56 7.85
CA LEU A 21 -10.59 -0.55 8.91
C LEU A 21 -10.54 -1.21 10.30
N ASP A 22 -11.30 -2.29 10.48
CA ASP A 22 -11.37 -3.03 11.75
C ASP A 22 -10.05 -3.73 12.14
N LEU A 23 -9.17 -4.01 11.17
CA LEU A 23 -7.85 -4.60 11.44
C LEU A 23 -6.91 -3.67 12.18
N PHE A 24 -7.22 -2.38 12.14
CA PHE A 24 -6.42 -1.35 12.75
C PHE A 24 -7.04 -0.89 14.07
N THR A 25 -6.68 -1.65 15.10
CA THR A 25 -7.25 -1.58 16.44
C THR A 25 -7.19 -0.21 17.09
N ARG A 26 -6.23 0.64 16.71
CA ARG A 26 -6.05 1.99 17.25
C ARG A 26 -6.87 3.07 16.54
N PHE A 27 -7.48 2.77 15.39
CA PHE A 27 -8.24 3.74 14.60
C PHE A 27 -9.57 3.25 14.04
N ARG A 28 -10.03 2.06 14.43
CA ARG A 28 -11.34 1.50 14.03
C ARG A 28 -12.55 2.43 14.27
N GLU A 29 -12.43 3.39 15.20
CA GLU A 29 -13.46 4.39 15.50
C GLU A 29 -13.45 5.60 14.54
N LEU A 30 -12.38 5.78 13.76
CA LEU A 30 -12.21 6.87 12.79
C LEU A 30 -12.88 6.51 11.46
N LYS A 31 -14.21 6.57 11.43
CA LYS A 31 -15.02 6.18 10.27
C LYS A 31 -15.23 7.30 9.24
N THR A 32 -14.82 8.53 9.54
CA THR A 32 -14.97 9.67 8.62
C THR A 32 -13.68 9.95 7.86
N ARG A 33 -13.80 10.41 6.61
CA ARG A 33 -12.66 10.81 5.77
C ARG A 33 -11.74 11.82 6.48
N ASP A 34 -12.33 12.79 7.17
CA ASP A 34 -11.59 13.83 7.89
C ASP A 34 -10.80 13.28 9.07
N ALA A 35 -11.40 12.36 9.84
CA ALA A 35 -10.71 11.70 10.95
C ALA A 35 -9.57 10.79 10.47
N GLN A 36 -9.78 10.07 9.37
CA GLN A 36 -8.75 9.25 8.74
C GLN A 36 -7.59 10.11 8.21
N ALA A 37 -7.90 11.22 7.53
CA ALA A 37 -6.88 12.12 6.99
C ALA A 37 -5.97 12.72 8.08
N ASN A 38 -6.52 13.03 9.25
CA ASN A 38 -5.80 13.60 10.38
C ASN A 38 -5.14 12.54 11.30
N SER A 39 -5.26 11.25 10.97
CA SER A 39 -4.65 10.17 11.76
C SER A 39 -3.15 10.07 11.51
N MET A 40 -2.36 10.33 12.56
CA MET A 40 -0.90 10.20 12.52
C MET A 40 -0.47 8.77 12.18
N GLU A 41 -1.14 7.76 12.73
CA GLU A 41 -0.83 6.36 12.48
C GLU A 41 -1.11 5.96 11.02
N LEU A 42 -2.20 6.50 10.44
CA LEU A 42 -2.49 6.28 9.03
C LEU A 42 -1.47 6.98 8.13
N GLN A 43 -1.07 8.21 8.49
CA GLN A 43 -0.03 8.94 7.76
C GLN A 43 1.30 8.19 7.79
N GLU A 44 1.74 7.69 8.95
CA GLU A 44 2.96 6.90 9.07
C GLU A 44 2.91 5.62 8.23
N HIS A 45 1.78 4.89 8.28
CA HIS A 45 1.62 3.67 7.50
C HIS A 45 1.56 3.95 6.00
N ALA A 46 0.81 4.97 5.60
CA ALA A 46 0.72 5.42 4.22
C ALA A 46 2.08 5.85 3.68
N THR A 47 2.85 6.62 4.44
CA THR A 47 4.22 7.02 4.07
C THR A 47 5.11 5.80 3.90
N LYS A 48 5.06 4.82 4.81
CA LYS A 48 5.85 3.59 4.67
C LYS A 48 5.52 2.83 3.40
N VAL A 49 4.23 2.66 3.09
CA VAL A 49 3.79 1.98 1.85
C VAL A 49 4.26 2.76 0.62
N MET A 50 4.04 4.08 0.58
CA MET A 50 4.46 4.89 -0.57
C MET A 50 5.97 4.90 -0.78
N SER A 51 6.77 4.92 0.30
CA SER A 51 8.24 4.83 0.18
C SER A 51 8.69 3.48 -0.37
N THR A 52 8.11 2.36 0.10
CA THR A 52 8.42 1.03 -0.44
C THR A 52 8.06 0.91 -1.93
N LEU A 53 6.97 1.54 -2.36
CA LEU A 53 6.58 1.57 -3.77
C LEU A 53 7.51 2.45 -4.61
N ASP A 54 7.99 3.56 -4.06
CA ASP A 54 8.96 4.45 -4.70
C ASP A 54 10.34 3.77 -4.87
N GLU A 55 10.79 3.06 -3.83
CA GLU A 55 12.01 2.23 -3.86
C GLU A 55 11.93 1.16 -4.95
N GLY A 56 10.80 0.43 -5.06
CA GLY A 56 10.61 -0.56 -6.11
C GLY A 56 10.57 0.00 -7.55
N ILE A 57 10.42 1.32 -7.71
CA ILE A 57 10.46 2.01 -9.01
C ILE A 57 11.84 2.61 -9.29
N LYS A 58 12.53 3.11 -8.25
CA LYS A 58 13.79 3.85 -8.36
C LYS A 58 15.03 2.97 -8.25
N GLU A 59 14.99 1.92 -7.43
CA GLU A 59 16.16 1.11 -7.09
C GLU A 59 16.04 -0.28 -7.72
N LEU A 60 16.75 -0.45 -8.85
CA LEU A 60 17.03 -1.78 -9.43
C LEU A 60 18.43 -2.28 -9.03
N ASP A 61 19.23 -1.47 -8.33
CA ASP A 61 20.64 -1.76 -8.07
C ASP A 61 20.84 -2.86 -7.01
N ASP A 62 19.91 -3.04 -6.08
CA ASP A 62 19.89 -4.14 -5.11
C ASP A 62 18.48 -4.71 -4.90
N LEU A 63 18.01 -5.43 -5.93
CA LEU A 63 16.73 -6.10 -5.89
C LEU A 63 16.65 -7.18 -4.79
N ASP A 64 17.77 -7.82 -4.44
CA ASP A 64 17.78 -8.89 -3.44
C ASP A 64 17.46 -8.34 -2.05
N SER A 65 18.11 -7.24 -1.64
CA SER A 65 17.80 -6.53 -0.40
C SER A 65 16.36 -6.01 -0.38
N PHE A 66 15.87 -5.49 -1.51
CA PHE A 66 14.49 -5.02 -1.63
C PHE A 66 13.48 -6.17 -1.42
N PHE A 67 13.68 -7.32 -2.08
CA PHE A 67 12.82 -8.48 -1.91
C PHE A 67 12.87 -9.03 -0.47
N GLU A 68 14.05 -9.10 0.15
CA GLU A 68 14.17 -9.50 1.56
C GLU A 68 13.37 -8.56 2.48
N TYR A 69 13.47 -7.25 2.25
CA TYR A 69 12.70 -6.26 3.00
C TYR A 69 11.18 -6.45 2.81
N LEU A 70 10.72 -6.68 1.59
CA LEU A 70 9.30 -6.99 1.32
C LEU A 70 8.86 -8.28 2.02
N HIS A 71 9.70 -9.33 2.03
CA HIS A 71 9.40 -10.55 2.77
C HIS A 71 9.20 -10.28 4.27
N GLN A 72 10.04 -9.44 4.86
CA GLN A 72 9.92 -9.03 6.27
C GLN A 72 8.66 -8.20 6.53
N ILE A 73 8.28 -7.28 5.62
CA ILE A 73 7.01 -6.55 5.72
C ILE A 73 5.83 -7.52 5.66
N GLY A 74 5.81 -8.43 4.68
CA GLY A 74 4.77 -9.45 4.56
C GLY A 74 4.65 -10.29 5.84
N ALA A 75 5.77 -10.75 6.38
CA ALA A 75 5.81 -11.49 7.64
C ALA A 75 5.28 -10.68 8.84
N SER A 76 5.52 -9.37 8.88
CA SER A 76 5.05 -8.49 9.96
C SER A 76 3.52 -8.41 10.04
N HIS A 77 2.83 -8.51 8.90
CA HIS A 77 1.36 -8.46 8.86
C HIS A 77 0.69 -9.68 9.51
N ARG A 78 1.41 -10.79 9.72
CA ARG A 78 0.91 -11.94 10.49
C ARG A 78 0.59 -11.59 11.94
N LYS A 79 1.23 -10.55 12.48
CA LYS A 79 1.01 -10.09 13.85
C LYS A 79 -0.32 -9.35 14.00
N ILE A 80 -1.00 -9.03 12.90
CA ILE A 80 -2.27 -8.32 12.88
C ILE A 80 -3.41 -9.37 12.99
N PRO A 81 -4.17 -9.39 14.09
CA PRO A 81 -5.25 -10.36 14.26
C PRO A 81 -6.30 -10.20 13.15
N GLY A 82 -6.68 -11.31 12.51
CA GLY A 82 -7.71 -11.33 11.47
C GLY A 82 -7.24 -10.89 10.08
N PHE A 83 -5.97 -10.50 9.91
CA PHE A 83 -5.42 -10.18 8.60
C PHE A 83 -5.38 -11.44 7.70
N LYS A 84 -5.74 -11.28 6.44
CA LYS A 84 -5.70 -12.33 5.42
C LYS A 84 -4.75 -11.90 4.30
N PRO A 85 -3.97 -12.82 3.70
CA PRO A 85 -3.05 -12.48 2.61
C PRO A 85 -3.77 -11.80 1.44
N ASP A 86 -5.01 -12.20 1.14
CA ASP A 86 -5.85 -11.61 0.10
C ASP A 86 -6.11 -10.10 0.30
N TYR A 87 -5.94 -9.57 1.51
CA TYR A 87 -6.09 -8.15 1.79
C TYR A 87 -4.99 -7.29 1.17
N PHE A 88 -3.79 -7.84 0.92
CA PHE A 88 -2.75 -7.12 0.18
C PHE A 88 -3.22 -6.75 -1.23
N TRP A 89 -3.97 -7.62 -1.90
CA TRP A 89 -4.48 -7.39 -3.25
C TRP A 89 -5.51 -6.26 -3.32
N LYS A 90 -6.13 -5.89 -2.19
CA LYS A 90 -7.10 -4.78 -2.14
C LYS A 90 -6.45 -3.42 -2.36
N ILE A 91 -5.13 -3.31 -2.21
CA ILE A 91 -4.39 -2.05 -2.39
C ILE A 91 -4.11 -1.70 -3.86
N GLU A 92 -4.15 -2.68 -4.78
CA GLU A 92 -3.74 -2.50 -6.18
C GLU A 92 -4.54 -1.38 -6.87
N LYS A 93 -5.87 -1.45 -6.81
CA LYS A 93 -6.75 -0.49 -7.48
C LYS A 93 -6.64 0.92 -6.84
N PRO A 94 -6.80 1.08 -5.51
CA PRO A 94 -6.61 2.39 -4.86
C PRO A 94 -5.25 3.02 -5.16
N PHE A 95 -4.19 2.21 -5.22
CA PHE A 95 -2.86 2.70 -5.57
C PHE A 95 -2.80 3.26 -6.99
N LEU A 96 -3.26 2.49 -7.98
CA LEU A 96 -3.25 2.93 -9.39
C LEU A 96 -4.08 4.20 -9.60
N GLU A 97 -5.23 4.31 -8.94
CA GLU A 97 -6.05 5.53 -8.95
C GLU A 97 -5.33 6.73 -8.33
N ALA A 98 -4.68 6.54 -7.17
CA ALA A 98 -3.94 7.58 -6.49
C ALA A 98 -2.73 8.07 -7.31
N VAL A 99 -2.02 7.15 -7.98
CA VAL A 99 -0.93 7.50 -8.91
C VAL A 99 -1.47 8.25 -10.13
N LYS A 100 -2.57 7.82 -10.72
CA LYS A 100 -3.22 8.51 -11.84
C LYS A 100 -3.60 9.93 -11.48
N MET A 101 -4.21 10.14 -10.31
CA MET A 101 -4.53 11.48 -9.81
C MET A 101 -3.29 12.34 -9.58
N THR A 102 -2.21 11.75 -9.06
CA THR A 102 -0.95 12.45 -8.78
C THR A 102 -0.20 12.86 -10.05
N LEU A 103 -0.20 11.98 -11.06
CA LEU A 103 0.53 12.20 -12.30
C LEU A 103 -0.26 13.03 -13.31
N GLY A 104 -1.59 13.03 -13.25
CA GLY A 104 -2.46 13.80 -14.14
C GLY A 104 -2.15 13.49 -15.61
N ASP A 105 -1.86 14.53 -16.38
CA ASP A 105 -1.52 14.41 -17.82
C ASP A 105 -0.24 13.60 -18.10
N ARG A 106 0.60 13.36 -17.08
CA ARG A 106 1.79 12.50 -17.20
C ARG A 106 1.47 11.01 -17.05
N TYR A 107 0.25 10.66 -16.65
CA TYR A 107 -0.22 9.28 -16.55
C TYR A 107 -0.57 8.75 -17.95
N THR A 108 0.44 8.26 -18.67
CA THR A 108 0.29 7.63 -19.99
C THR A 108 0.08 6.13 -19.86
N ASP A 109 -0.37 5.47 -20.94
CA ASP A 109 -0.55 4.01 -20.97
C ASP A 109 0.73 3.24 -20.60
N ASN A 110 1.90 3.76 -20.99
CA ASN A 110 3.18 3.17 -20.63
C ASN A 110 3.46 3.28 -19.13
N VAL A 111 3.15 4.44 -18.54
CA VAL A 111 3.28 4.67 -17.10
C VAL A 111 2.32 3.77 -16.33
N GLU A 112 1.05 3.68 -16.75
CA GLU A 112 0.07 2.77 -16.17
C GLU A 112 0.56 1.32 -16.16
N ASN A 113 1.13 0.85 -17.27
CA ASN A 113 1.64 -0.51 -17.38
C ASN A 113 2.81 -0.76 -16.41
N ILE A 114 3.75 0.19 -16.29
CA ILE A 114 4.88 0.08 -15.34
C ILE A 114 4.34 -0.04 -13.91
N TYR A 115 3.46 0.88 -13.49
CA TYR A 115 2.91 0.86 -12.13
C TYR A 115 2.11 -0.42 -11.85
N LYS A 116 1.37 -0.95 -12.82
CA LYS A 116 0.65 -2.23 -12.71
C LYS A 116 1.59 -3.42 -12.51
N ILE A 117 2.69 -3.48 -13.25
CA ILE A 117 3.66 -4.58 -13.10
C ILE A 117 4.35 -4.49 -11.74
N THR A 118 4.81 -3.29 -11.37
CA THR A 118 5.52 -3.07 -10.11
C THR A 118 4.65 -3.37 -8.89
N ILE A 119 3.41 -2.87 -8.84
CA ILE A 119 2.54 -3.12 -7.68
C ILE A 119 2.20 -4.60 -7.51
N LYS A 120 2.00 -5.33 -8.61
CA LYS A 120 1.75 -6.78 -8.57
C LYS A 120 2.94 -7.54 -8.03
N LEU A 121 4.14 -7.24 -8.51
CA LEU A 121 5.37 -7.86 -8.02
C LEU A 121 5.55 -7.64 -6.51
N ILE A 122 5.27 -6.43 -6.04
CA ILE A 122 5.36 -6.08 -4.62
C ILE A 122 4.33 -6.85 -3.80
N ILE A 123 3.06 -6.86 -4.22
CA ILE A 123 1.98 -7.59 -3.53
C ILE A 123 2.27 -9.09 -3.48
N GLU A 124 2.72 -9.70 -4.59
CA GLU A 124 3.08 -11.11 -4.64
C GLU A 124 4.22 -11.44 -3.67
N THR A 125 5.21 -10.55 -3.55
CA THR A 125 6.33 -10.72 -2.62
C THR A 125 5.87 -10.58 -1.16
N LEU A 126 5.04 -9.58 -0.86
CA LEU A 126 4.43 -9.42 0.46
C LEU A 126 3.62 -10.65 0.86
N GLU A 127 2.83 -11.19 -0.07
CA GLU A 127 2.02 -12.39 0.14
C GLU A 127 2.89 -13.62 0.40
N LYS A 128 3.99 -13.82 -0.35
CA LYS A 128 4.97 -14.88 -0.09
C LYS A 128 5.61 -14.70 1.29
N GLY A 129 6.03 -13.48 1.60
CA GLY A 129 6.55 -13.09 2.92
C GLY A 129 5.57 -13.38 4.05
N TYR A 130 4.27 -13.20 3.83
CA TYR A 130 3.20 -13.53 4.77
C TYR A 130 2.93 -15.04 4.87
N LYS A 131 3.00 -15.80 3.77
CA LYS A 131 2.78 -17.26 3.80
C LYS A 131 3.91 -18.04 4.43
N GLY A 132 5.11 -17.47 4.46
CA GLY A 132 6.28 -18.06 5.13
C GLY A 132 7.04 -18.93 4.18
N SER A 133 7.42 -18.30 3.05
CA SER A 133 8.39 -18.76 2.05
C SER A 133 9.26 -19.90 2.53
#